data_AF-A0AAJ6B818-F1
#
_entry.id   AF-A0AAJ6B818-F1
#
_cell.length_a   1.000
_cell.length_b   1.000
_cell.length_c   1.000
_cell.angle_alpha   90.00
_cell.angle_beta   90.00
_cell.angle_gamma   90.00
#
_symmetry.space_group_name_H-M   'P 1'
#
loop_
_entity.id
_entity.type
_entity.pdbx_description
1 polymer ?
#
loop_
_entity_poly.entity_id
_entity_poly.type
_entity_poly.pdbx_seq_one_letter_code
_entity_poly.pdbx_strand_id
1 'polypeptide(L)' 'MTEKKSAPANQGNKSELVFTKKNYQLLLISIAIVTVGFILMIGTTDIYDFRKTLLAPMVVLFGFGFGIYAILKK' A
#
# COMPACT_ATOMS: atom_id res chain seq x y z
N MET A 1 -13.58 56.65 -2.65
CA MET A 1 -12.94 55.69 -1.73
C MET A 1 -13.74 54.41 -1.78
N THR A 2 -13.30 53.41 -2.56
CA THR A 2 -13.96 52.10 -2.60
C THR A 2 -12.89 51.03 -2.71
N GLU A 3 -12.33 50.64 -1.57
CA GLU A 3 -11.55 49.41 -1.43
C GLU A 3 -12.48 48.22 -1.68
N LYS A 4 -12.31 47.55 -2.81
CA LYS A 4 -12.92 46.25 -3.09
C LYS A 4 -12.22 45.22 -2.20
N LYS A 5 -12.84 44.93 -1.05
CA LYS A 5 -12.53 43.85 -0.13
C LYS A 5 -12.27 42.55 -0.90
N SER A 6 -11.00 42.16 -0.96
CA SER A 6 -10.52 40.88 -1.47
C SER A 6 -11.15 39.76 -0.65
N ALA A 7 -11.99 38.96 -1.31
CA ALA A 7 -12.49 37.71 -0.75
C ALA A 7 -11.30 36.83 -0.34
N PRO A 8 -11.36 36.10 0.78
CA PRO A 8 -10.29 35.19 1.14
C PRO A 8 -10.24 34.14 0.03
N ALA A 9 -9.10 34.06 -0.64
CA ALA A 9 -8.80 32.96 -1.54
C ALA A 9 -9.09 31.68 -0.75
N ASN A 10 -10.09 30.93 -1.19
CA ASN A 10 -10.33 29.57 -0.76
C ASN A 10 -9.05 28.81 -1.14
N GLN A 11 -8.10 28.79 -0.21
CA GLN A 11 -6.98 27.87 -0.23
C GLN A 11 -7.62 26.51 -0.08
N GLY A 12 -8.12 26.01 -1.20
CA GLY A 12 -8.42 24.61 -1.37
C GLY A 12 -7.11 23.94 -1.00
N ASN A 13 -7.07 23.43 0.22
CA ASN A 13 -6.15 22.41 0.65
C ASN A 13 -6.34 21.32 -0.39
N LYS A 14 -5.61 21.42 -1.50
CA LYS A 14 -5.22 20.28 -2.29
C LYS A 14 -4.41 19.52 -1.27
N SER A 15 -5.08 18.71 -0.45
CA SER A 15 -4.48 17.56 0.16
C SER A 15 -3.76 16.94 -1.01
N GLU A 16 -2.47 17.18 -1.08
CA GLU A 16 -1.58 16.51 -1.99
C GLU A 16 -1.59 15.10 -1.42
N LEU A 17 -2.67 14.38 -1.74
CA LEU A 17 -2.90 13.04 -1.27
C LEU A 17 -1.66 12.31 -1.76
N VAL A 18 -0.80 11.93 -0.81
CA VAL A 18 0.39 11.11 -1.06
C VAL A 18 0.01 9.87 -1.89
N PHE A 19 -1.26 9.51 -1.80
CA PHE A 19 -1.95 8.50 -2.57
C PHE A 19 -2.69 9.08 -3.78
N THR A 20 -2.03 9.07 -4.95
CA THR A 20 -2.73 9.09 -6.23
C THR A 20 -3.59 7.83 -6.38
N LYS A 21 -4.73 7.89 -7.10
CA LYS A 21 -5.62 6.73 -7.34
C LYS A 21 -4.86 5.45 -7.78
N LYS A 22 -3.79 5.62 -8.57
CA LYS A 22 -2.92 4.52 -9.02
C LYS A 22 -2.10 3.89 -7.88
N ASN A 23 -1.56 4.70 -6.98
CA ASN A 23 -0.80 4.21 -5.82
C ASN A 23 -1.71 3.49 -4.83
N TYR A 24 -2.95 3.96 -4.69
CA TYR A 24 -3.95 3.26 -3.90
C TYR A 24 -4.29 1.87 -4.47
N GLN A 25 -4.39 1.72 -5.79
CA GLN A 25 -4.57 0.40 -6.42
C GLN A 25 -3.36 -0.52 -6.19
N LEU A 26 -2.14 0.02 -6.33
CA LEU A 26 -0.91 -0.75 -6.07
C LEU A 26 -0.80 -1.18 -4.59
N LEU A 27 -1.20 -0.32 -3.65
CA LEU A 27 -1.29 -0.65 -2.23
C LEU A 27 -2.31 -1.78 -1.97
N LEU A 28 -3.46 -1.74 -2.62
CA LEU A 28 -4.47 -2.79 -2.44
C LEU A 28 -3.95 -4.16 -2.93
N ILE A 29 -3.19 -4.14 -4.02
CA ILE A 29 -2.52 -5.33 -4.58
C ILE A 29 -1.44 -5.86 -3.61
N SER A 30 -0.64 -4.99 -2.99
CA SER A 30 0.36 -5.44 -2.01
C SER A 30 -0.28 -6.11 -0.81
N ILE A 31 -1.41 -5.58 -0.31
CA ILE A 31 -2.18 -6.17 0.78
C ILE A 31 -2.72 -7.55 0.39
N ALA A 32 -3.22 -7.71 -0.83
CA ALA A 32 -3.68 -9.01 -1.33
C ALA A 32 -2.55 -10.04 -1.35
N ILE A 33 -1.35 -9.66 -1.82
CA ILE A 33 -0.17 -10.54 -1.85
C ILE A 33 0.26 -10.95 -0.44
N VAL A 34 0.32 -10.01 0.50
CA VAL A 34 0.64 -10.29 1.91
C VAL A 34 -0.38 -11.26 2.51
N THR A 35 -1.67 -11.03 2.25
CA THR A 35 -2.75 -11.89 2.73
C THR A 35 -2.62 -13.32 2.20
N VAL A 36 -2.30 -13.48 0.91
CA VAL A 36 -2.02 -14.80 0.31
C VAL A 36 -0.81 -15.47 0.94
N GLY A 37 0.26 -14.73 1.23
CA GLY A 37 1.45 -15.23 1.93
C GLY A 37 1.13 -15.78 3.33
N PHE A 38 0.27 -15.10 4.08
CA PHE A 38 -0.21 -15.59 5.38
C PHE A 38 -1.15 -16.79 5.25
N ILE A 39 -2.04 -16.83 4.25
CA ILE A 39 -2.88 -18.01 3.99
C ILE A 39 -2.02 -19.24 3.66
N LEU A 40 -0.93 -19.04 2.91
CA LEU A 40 0.03 -20.10 2.59
C LEU A 40 0.72 -20.65 3.86
N MET A 41 0.93 -19.83 4.90
CA MET A 41 1.41 -20.28 6.21
C MET A 41 0.41 -21.20 6.93
N ILE A 42 -0.91 -21.06 6.73
CA ILE A 42 -1.96 -21.79 7.47
C ILE A 42 -2.19 -23.23 6.97
N GLY A 43 -1.76 -23.59 5.75
CA GLY A 43 -1.97 -24.96 5.21
C GLY A 43 -1.43 -26.10 6.11
N THR A 44 -2.17 -27.19 6.24
CA THR A 44 -1.91 -28.26 7.24
C THR A 44 -1.12 -29.46 6.70
N THR A 45 -0.62 -29.39 5.47
CA THR A 45 0.11 -30.50 4.84
C THR A 45 1.61 -30.29 5.02
N ASP A 46 2.23 -31.10 5.88
CA ASP A 46 3.66 -31.21 6.17
C ASP A 46 4.39 -29.96 6.71
N ILE A 47 4.69 -29.99 8.01
CA ILE A 47 5.40 -28.92 8.75
C ILE A 47 6.88 -28.79 8.31
N TYR A 48 7.44 -29.81 7.64
CA TYR A 48 8.83 -29.81 7.15
C TYR A 48 8.99 -29.33 5.70
N ASP A 49 7.94 -28.79 5.10
CA ASP A 49 8.01 -28.30 3.74
C ASP A 49 8.75 -26.96 3.67
N PHE A 50 9.85 -26.91 2.90
CA PHE A 50 10.61 -25.67 2.60
C PHE A 50 9.72 -24.51 2.14
N ARG A 51 8.54 -24.84 1.59
CA ARG A 51 7.48 -23.92 1.17
C ARG A 51 6.95 -23.05 2.31
N LYS A 52 6.88 -23.52 3.55
CA LYS A 52 6.37 -22.72 4.67
C LYS A 52 7.45 -21.99 5.43
N THR A 53 8.59 -22.64 5.64
CA THR A 53 9.68 -22.09 6.46
C THR A 53 10.45 -20.98 5.73
N LEU A 54 10.52 -21.04 4.40
CA LEU A 54 11.27 -20.09 3.59
C LEU A 54 10.42 -19.37 2.55
N LEU A 55 9.63 -20.10 1.77
CA LEU A 55 8.89 -19.50 0.65
C LEU A 55 7.76 -18.57 1.14
N ALA A 56 7.00 -18.96 2.17
CA ALA A 56 5.93 -18.11 2.70
C ALA A 56 6.44 -16.78 3.30
N PRO A 57 7.47 -16.75 4.18
CA PRO A 57 8.07 -15.50 4.65
C PRO A 57 8.61 -14.64 3.51
N MET A 58 9.23 -15.25 2.49
CA MET A 58 9.73 -14.52 1.32
C MET A 58 8.60 -13.85 0.53
N VAL A 59 7.46 -14.52 0.35
CA VAL A 59 6.28 -13.93 -0.31
C VAL A 59 5.72 -12.76 0.49
N VAL A 60 5.65 -12.88 1.82
CA VAL A 60 5.19 -11.79 2.70
C VAL A 60 6.14 -10.59 2.62
N LEU A 61 7.46 -10.82 2.69
CA LEU A 61 8.46 -9.76 2.56
C LEU A 61 8.37 -9.07 1.19
N PHE A 62 8.15 -9.83 0.12
CA PHE A 62 7.96 -9.28 -1.22
C PHE A 62 6.70 -8.42 -1.31
N GLY A 63 5.60 -8.87 -0.70
CA GLY A 63 4.36 -8.10 -0.58
C GLY A 63 4.57 -6.76 0.16
N PHE A 64 5.30 -6.78 1.28
CA PHE A 64 5.66 -5.55 1.99
C PHE A 64 6.56 -4.63 1.16
N GLY A 65 7.59 -5.16 0.50
CA GLY A 65 8.47 -4.39 -0.38
C GLY A 65 7.71 -3.74 -1.53
N PHE A 66 6.79 -4.47 -2.16
CA PHE A 66 5.91 -3.95 -3.20
C PHE A 66 4.96 -2.86 -2.66
N GLY A 67 4.44 -3.03 -1.44
CA GLY A 67 3.63 -2.03 -0.76
C GLY A 67 4.40 -0.73 -0.48
N ILE A 68 5.63 -0.85 0.03
CA ILE A 68 6.51 0.31 0.26
C ILE A 68 6.82 1.02 -1.06
N TYR A 69 7.11 0.27 -2.12
CA TYR A 69 7.31 0.84 -3.46
C TYR A 69 6.05 1.55 -3.99
N ALA A 70 4.87 0.98 -3.79
CA ALA A 70 3.60 1.59 -4.18
C ALA A 70 3.33 2.92 -3.47
N ILE A 71 3.77 3.05 -2.23
CA ILE A 71 3.64 4.28 -1.43
C ILE A 71 4.69 5.31 -1.84
N LEU A 72 5.95 4.89 -1.99
CA LEU A 72 7.09 5.77 -2.30
C LEU A 72 7.10 6.26 -3.74
N LYS A 73 6.58 5.45 -4.68
CA LYS A 73 6.45 5.82 -6.07
C LYS A 73 5.30 6.81 -6.23
N LYS A 74 5.59 8.08 -6.00
CA LYS A 74 4.67 9.19 -6.26
C LYS A 74 4.32 9.29 -7.74
#